data_AF-A0AAV0P0D9-F1
#
_entry.id   AF-A0AAV0P0D9-F1
#
_cell.length_a   1.000
_cell.length_b   1.000
_cell.length_c   1.000
_cell.angle_alpha   90.00
_cell.angle_beta   90.00
_cell.angle_gamma   90.00
#
_symmetry.space_group_name_H-M   'P 1'
#
loop_
_entity.id
_entity.type
_entity.pdbx_description
1 polymer ?
#
loop_
_entity_poly.entity_id
_entity_poly.type
_entity_poly.pdbx_seq_one_letter_code
_entity_poly.pdbx_strand_id
1 'polypeptide(L)'
;MSRLSMMTPTKRRKLIAAISAFWNLIMIYIELGMEVIELSELLIRNPRIARQPVDSYILRQFERQRVIDKCTKLSDTESHRKIRMNRSLFKKLCDLLVAEGGLKKTRNTDVDEMVLTFLLAISHDNKIRSLAVDLRRSTETIYRSFHRVLRAILRLNNLLMKKPEPITADSTDKRWKYFKNCLGALDGTHIDVRPLKEEQTKYRDRSGHLTINCLGVCTPNLEFIYCLAEWEGSAHDARVLRDALNRPNGLVVPEGCYYLCDSGYGNSPGFLTPIRGPRYHIDVWGGAAATNCRRVLQLETCSG
;
A
#
# COMPACT_ATOMS: atom_id res chain seq x y z
N MET A 1 -47.15 -32.33 54.54
CA MET A 1 -47.71 -31.98 53.21
C MET A 1 -46.95 -30.77 52.68
N SER A 2 -46.20 -30.95 51.59
CA SER A 2 -45.22 -30.00 51.03
C SER A 2 -45.89 -28.78 50.39
N ARG A 3 -45.41 -27.57 50.72
CA ARG A 3 -45.83 -26.28 50.14
C ARG A 3 -45.41 -26.21 48.66
N LEU A 4 -46.36 -26.12 47.73
CA LEU A 4 -46.07 -25.69 46.35
C LEU A 4 -45.57 -24.24 46.37
N SER A 5 -44.34 -24.03 45.92
CA SER A 5 -43.74 -22.70 45.74
C SER A 5 -44.47 -21.96 44.60
N MET A 6 -45.27 -20.94 44.94
CA MET A 6 -45.92 -20.09 43.95
C MET A 6 -44.89 -19.27 43.17
N MET A 7 -44.92 -19.41 41.85
CA MET A 7 -43.99 -18.75 40.94
C MET A 7 -44.19 -17.22 40.95
N THR A 8 -43.13 -16.45 41.20
CA THR A 8 -43.21 -14.99 41.32
C THR A 8 -43.67 -14.33 40.00
N PRO A 9 -44.37 -13.17 40.04
CA PRO A 9 -44.92 -12.51 38.85
C PRO A 9 -43.87 -12.22 37.77
N THR A 10 -42.64 -11.92 38.18
CA THR A 10 -41.48 -11.70 37.29
C THR A 10 -41.01 -12.97 36.60
N LYS A 11 -40.96 -14.12 37.30
CA LYS A 11 -40.66 -15.42 36.70
C LYS A 11 -41.76 -15.85 35.71
N ARG A 12 -43.03 -15.60 36.05
CA ARG A 12 -44.18 -15.86 35.15
C ARG A 12 -44.12 -15.03 33.86
N ARG A 13 -43.80 -13.73 33.95
CA ARG A 13 -43.62 -12.87 32.76
C ARG A 13 -42.44 -13.32 31.88
N LYS A 14 -41.30 -13.67 32.49
CA LYS A 14 -40.14 -14.20 31.75
C LYS A 14 -40.44 -15.53 31.05
N LEU A 15 -41.19 -16.42 31.70
CA LEU A 15 -41.62 -17.69 31.11
C LEU A 15 -42.57 -17.47 29.91
N ILE A 16 -43.56 -16.57 30.05
CA ILE A 16 -44.47 -16.23 28.95
C ILE A 16 -43.70 -15.61 27.77
N ALA A 17 -42.76 -14.70 28.03
CA ALA A 17 -41.91 -14.11 26.99
C ALA A 17 -41.02 -15.16 26.30
N ALA A 18 -40.45 -16.11 27.05
CA ALA A 18 -39.66 -17.20 26.49
C ALA A 18 -40.50 -18.15 25.62
N ILE A 19 -41.71 -18.50 26.05
CA ILE A 19 -42.65 -19.31 25.28
C ILE A 19 -43.07 -18.57 24.00
N SER A 20 -43.36 -17.26 24.08
CA SER A 20 -43.68 -16.44 22.92
C SER A 20 -42.51 -16.33 21.94
N ALA A 21 -41.28 -16.14 22.42
CA ALA A 21 -40.09 -16.11 21.57
C ALA A 21 -39.82 -17.47 20.90
N PHE A 22 -40.03 -18.57 21.62
CA PHE A 22 -39.91 -19.92 21.09
C PHE A 22 -40.98 -20.20 20.03
N TRP A 23 -42.23 -19.77 20.27
CA TRP A 23 -43.30 -19.87 19.30
C TRP A 23 -43.00 -19.04 18.04
N ASN A 24 -42.50 -17.81 18.19
CA ASN A 24 -42.10 -16.97 17.06
C ASN A 24 -40.97 -17.62 16.24
N LEU A 25 -39.98 -18.25 16.90
CA LEU A 25 -38.93 -19.01 16.23
C LEU A 25 -39.51 -20.18 15.42
N ILE A 26 -40.45 -20.93 16.00
CA ILE A 26 -41.14 -22.02 15.30
C ILE A 26 -41.90 -21.48 14.09
N MET A 27 -42.64 -20.39 14.23
CA MET A 27 -43.41 -19.80 13.13
C MET A 27 -42.49 -19.32 12.00
N ILE A 28 -41.34 -18.70 12.31
CA ILE A 28 -40.33 -18.32 11.31
C ILE A 28 -39.79 -19.56 10.58
N TYR A 29 -39.49 -20.64 11.30
CA TYR A 29 -39.02 -21.88 10.68
C TYR A 29 -40.07 -22.52 9.78
N ILE A 30 -41.35 -22.44 10.16
CA ILE A 30 -42.46 -22.92 9.35
C ILE A 30 -42.61 -22.06 8.09
N GLU A 31 -42.58 -20.72 8.21
CA GLU A 31 -42.62 -19.81 7.05
C GLU A 31 -41.47 -20.06 6.07
N LEU A 32 -40.23 -20.16 6.56
CA LEU A 32 -39.07 -20.51 5.74
C LEU A 32 -39.23 -21.89 5.08
N GLY A 33 -39.78 -22.86 5.82
CA GLY A 33 -40.05 -24.20 5.29
C GLY A 33 -41.08 -24.16 4.16
N MET A 34 -42.14 -23.36 4.32
CA MET A 34 -43.18 -23.20 3.30
C MET A 34 -42.65 -22.49 2.05
N GLU A 35 -41.82 -21.45 2.18
CA GLU A 35 -41.15 -20.81 1.04
C GLU A 35 -40.24 -21.77 0.29
N VAL A 36 -39.48 -22.62 1.01
CA VAL A 36 -38.62 -23.64 0.39
C VAL A 36 -39.45 -24.70 -0.34
N ILE A 37 -40.57 -25.14 0.24
CA ILE A 37 -41.49 -26.10 -0.40
C ILE A 37 -42.10 -25.47 -1.66
N GLU A 38 -42.58 -24.23 -1.59
CA GLU A 38 -43.16 -23.52 -2.73
C GLU A 38 -42.13 -23.31 -3.85
N LEU A 39 -40.90 -22.91 -3.51
CA LEU A 39 -39.79 -22.83 -4.46
C LEU A 39 -39.43 -24.19 -5.05
N SER A 40 -39.47 -25.26 -4.26
CA SER A 40 -39.19 -26.62 -4.74
C SER A 40 -40.29 -27.12 -5.69
N GLU A 41 -41.57 -26.88 -5.38
CA GLU A 41 -42.68 -27.17 -6.28
C GLU A 41 -42.61 -26.35 -7.57
N LEU A 42 -42.22 -25.08 -7.48
CA LEU A 42 -42.07 -24.19 -8.63
C LEU A 42 -40.92 -24.65 -9.54
N LEU A 43 -39.81 -25.12 -8.96
CA LEU A 43 -38.69 -25.72 -9.69
C LEU A 43 -39.05 -27.08 -10.32
N ILE A 44 -39.89 -27.89 -9.65
CA ILE A 44 -40.40 -29.17 -10.19
C ILE A 44 -41.40 -28.95 -11.32
N ARG A 45 -42.35 -28.01 -11.17
CA ARG A 45 -43.36 -27.67 -12.19
C ARG A 45 -42.74 -26.98 -13.40
N ASN A 46 -41.68 -26.21 -13.20
CA ASN A 46 -40.98 -25.49 -14.25
C ASN A 46 -39.47 -25.81 -14.24
N PRO A 47 -39.07 -27.02 -14.71
CA PRO A 47 -37.66 -27.42 -14.76
C PRO A 47 -36.82 -26.55 -15.69
N ARG A 48 -37.46 -25.72 -16.52
CA ARG A 48 -36.81 -24.66 -17.31
C ARG A 48 -36.19 -23.57 -16.43
N ILE A 49 -36.76 -23.26 -15.25
CA ILE A 49 -36.22 -22.27 -14.30
C ILE A 49 -34.93 -22.79 -13.66
N ALA A 50 -34.90 -24.06 -13.25
CA ALA A 50 -33.68 -24.71 -12.74
C ALA A 50 -32.57 -24.81 -13.81
N ARG A 51 -32.97 -24.86 -15.09
CA ARG A 51 -32.06 -24.90 -16.25
C ARG A 51 -31.78 -23.52 -16.83
N GLN A 52 -32.43 -22.46 -16.35
CA GLN A 52 -32.07 -21.12 -16.75
C GLN A 52 -30.66 -20.87 -16.23
N PRO A 53 -29.69 -20.60 -17.11
CA PRO A 53 -28.38 -20.22 -16.63
C PRO A 53 -28.58 -18.98 -15.77
N VAL A 54 -28.19 -19.06 -14.48
CA VAL A 54 -28.03 -17.85 -13.66
C VAL A 54 -27.25 -16.88 -14.51
N ASP A 55 -27.80 -15.68 -14.73
CA ASP A 55 -27.23 -14.73 -15.66
C ASP A 55 -25.72 -14.66 -15.41
N SER A 56 -24.96 -14.99 -16.44
CA SER A 56 -23.50 -15.00 -16.41
C SER A 56 -22.94 -13.69 -15.85
N TYR A 57 -23.70 -12.60 -15.97
CA TYR A 57 -23.41 -11.32 -15.35
C TYR A 57 -23.49 -11.38 -13.81
N ILE A 58 -24.58 -11.87 -13.24
CA ILE A 58 -24.82 -11.97 -11.80
C ILE A 58 -23.76 -12.88 -11.14
N LEU A 59 -23.46 -14.04 -11.74
CA LEU A 59 -22.41 -14.93 -11.25
C LEU A 59 -21.04 -14.24 -11.25
N ARG A 60 -20.69 -13.53 -12.33
CA ARG A 60 -19.44 -12.76 -12.40
C ARG A 60 -19.37 -11.65 -11.35
N GLN A 61 -20.48 -10.99 -11.04
CA GLN A 61 -20.53 -9.99 -9.98
C GLN A 61 -20.30 -10.61 -8.60
N PHE A 62 -20.94 -11.76 -8.31
CA PHE A 62 -20.81 -12.45 -7.04
C PHE A 62 -19.38 -12.96 -6.81
N GLU A 63 -18.79 -13.62 -7.81
CA GLU A 63 -17.40 -14.10 -7.74
C GLU A 63 -16.42 -12.94 -7.54
N ARG A 64 -16.62 -11.82 -8.24
CA ARG A 64 -15.81 -10.62 -8.08
C ARG A 64 -15.93 -10.07 -6.66
N GLN A 65 -17.13 -9.94 -6.13
CA GLN A 65 -17.35 -9.42 -4.78
C GLN A 65 -16.68 -10.33 -3.74
N ARG A 66 -16.74 -11.64 -3.93
CA ARG A 66 -16.07 -12.61 -3.07
C ARG A 66 -14.55 -12.43 -3.07
N VAL A 67 -13.94 -12.14 -4.22
CA VAL A 67 -12.49 -11.84 -4.30
C VAL A 67 -12.16 -10.53 -3.57
N ILE A 68 -12.97 -9.49 -3.77
CA ILE A 68 -12.80 -8.20 -3.09
C ILE A 68 -12.88 -8.39 -1.57
N ASP A 69 -13.91 -9.08 -1.09
CA ASP A 69 -14.13 -9.31 0.35
C ASP A 69 -13.03 -10.18 0.95
N LYS A 70 -12.54 -11.19 0.21
CA LYS A 70 -11.41 -12.01 0.63
C LYS A 70 -10.15 -11.16 0.84
N CYS A 71 -9.89 -10.21 -0.05
CA CYS A 71 -8.70 -9.36 0.02
C CYS A 71 -8.83 -8.21 1.03
N THR A 72 -10.04 -7.71 1.28
CA THR A 72 -10.24 -6.44 2.01
C THR A 72 -11.01 -6.58 3.33
N LYS A 73 -11.69 -7.69 3.58
CA LYS A 73 -12.57 -7.87 4.75
C LYS A 73 -12.21 -9.08 5.61
N LEU A 74 -11.66 -10.14 5.03
CA LEU A 74 -11.47 -11.43 5.72
C LEU A 74 -10.58 -11.34 6.97
N SER A 75 -9.32 -10.93 6.83
CA SER A 75 -8.38 -10.78 7.95
C SER A 75 -7.25 -9.82 7.59
N ASP A 76 -6.65 -9.19 8.59
CA ASP A 76 -5.52 -8.27 8.34
C ASP A 76 -4.28 -9.00 7.82
N THR A 77 -4.07 -10.26 8.22
CA THR A 77 -2.99 -11.10 7.69
C THR A 77 -3.16 -11.39 6.20
N GLU A 78 -4.37 -11.76 5.77
CA GLU A 78 -4.64 -12.03 4.35
C GLU A 78 -4.58 -10.76 3.51
N SER A 79 -5.12 -9.65 4.01
CA SER A 79 -4.98 -8.34 3.36
C SER A 79 -3.51 -7.96 3.22
N HIS A 80 -2.71 -8.07 4.29
CA HIS A 80 -1.28 -7.75 4.21
C HIS A 80 -0.54 -8.66 3.23
N ARG A 81 -0.87 -9.96 3.19
CA ARG A 81 -0.28 -10.91 2.25
C ARG A 81 -0.58 -10.57 0.79
N LYS A 82 -1.79 -10.09 0.50
CA LYS A 82 -2.29 -9.84 -0.87
C LYS A 82 -2.05 -8.42 -1.40
N ILE A 83 -2.18 -7.42 -0.53
CA ILE A 83 -2.17 -6.01 -0.91
C ILE A 83 -1.17 -5.17 -0.10
N ARG A 84 -0.32 -5.81 0.72
CA ARG A 84 0.74 -5.18 1.54
C ARG A 84 0.25 -4.15 2.54
N MET A 85 -1.03 -4.19 2.89
CA MET A 85 -1.62 -3.33 3.92
C MET A 85 -2.75 -4.04 4.66
N ASN A 86 -3.03 -3.59 5.87
CA ASN A 86 -4.16 -4.07 6.66
C ASN A 86 -5.48 -3.44 6.17
N ARG A 87 -6.61 -3.94 6.67
CA ARG A 87 -7.95 -3.54 6.21
C ARG A 87 -8.28 -2.08 6.56
N SER A 88 -7.86 -1.62 7.73
CA SER A 88 -8.08 -0.24 8.18
C SER A 88 -7.32 0.76 7.30
N LEU A 89 -6.07 0.47 6.98
CA LEU A 89 -5.23 1.31 6.13
C LEU A 89 -5.75 1.33 4.69
N PHE A 90 -6.21 0.19 4.16
CA PHE A 90 -6.87 0.13 2.86
C PHE A 90 -8.08 1.06 2.79
N LYS A 91 -8.94 1.03 3.82
CA LYS A 91 -10.12 1.90 3.85
C LYS A 91 -9.73 3.38 3.93
N LYS A 92 -8.78 3.73 4.80
CA LYS A 92 -8.22 5.09 4.90
C LYS A 92 -7.64 5.57 3.57
N LEU A 93 -6.92 4.72 2.84
CA LEU A 93 -6.39 5.03 1.52
C LEU A 93 -7.51 5.29 0.51
N CYS A 94 -8.56 4.46 0.49
CA CYS A 94 -9.71 4.68 -0.38
C CYS A 94 -10.38 6.03 -0.10
N ASP A 95 -10.61 6.34 1.18
CA ASP A 95 -11.26 7.59 1.59
C ASP A 95 -10.38 8.81 1.24
N LEU A 96 -9.06 8.72 1.45
CA LEU A 96 -8.10 9.76 1.07
C LEU A 96 -8.06 9.98 -0.45
N LEU A 97 -8.09 8.91 -1.25
CA LEU A 97 -8.10 9.01 -2.71
C LEU A 97 -9.39 9.63 -3.25
N VAL A 98 -10.52 9.43 -2.57
CA VAL A 98 -11.79 10.07 -2.92
C VAL A 98 -11.78 11.55 -2.53
N ALA A 99 -11.40 11.86 -1.29
CA ALA A 99 -11.44 13.21 -0.75
C ALA A 99 -10.44 14.14 -1.44
N GLU A 100 -9.17 13.73 -1.51
CA GLU A 100 -8.07 14.59 -1.95
C GLU A 100 -7.56 14.21 -3.36
N GLY A 101 -7.63 12.93 -3.72
CA GLY A 101 -7.18 12.44 -5.03
C GLY A 101 -8.20 12.67 -6.16
N GLY A 102 -9.46 12.96 -5.81
CA GLY A 102 -10.58 13.12 -6.74
C GLY A 102 -10.97 11.83 -7.46
N LEU A 103 -10.68 10.67 -6.88
CA LEU A 103 -11.07 9.37 -7.41
C LEU A 103 -12.58 9.18 -7.29
N LYS A 104 -13.25 8.83 -8.39
CA LYS A 104 -14.70 8.65 -8.45
C LYS A 104 -15.07 7.27 -8.96
N LYS A 105 -16.11 6.68 -8.36
CA LYS A 105 -16.73 5.45 -8.89
C LYS A 105 -17.20 5.67 -10.33
N THR A 106 -17.22 4.60 -11.10
CA THR A 106 -17.85 4.58 -12.42
C THR A 106 -19.20 3.88 -12.34
N ARG A 107 -19.95 3.89 -13.44
CA ARG A 107 -21.17 3.08 -13.57
C ARG A 107 -20.94 1.60 -13.23
N ASN A 108 -19.76 1.08 -13.55
CA ASN A 108 -19.53 -0.36 -13.53
C ASN A 108 -18.51 -0.81 -12.46
N THR A 109 -17.74 0.08 -11.85
CA THR A 109 -16.62 -0.24 -10.96
C THR A 109 -16.59 0.75 -9.80
N ASP A 110 -16.55 0.23 -8.59
CA ASP A 110 -16.47 1.01 -7.35
C ASP A 110 -15.04 1.42 -7.01
N VAL A 111 -14.90 2.41 -6.12
CA VAL A 111 -13.59 2.93 -5.69
C VAL A 111 -12.74 1.82 -5.09
N ASP A 112 -13.29 1.06 -4.14
CA ASP A 112 -12.59 -0.03 -3.46
C ASP A 112 -12.06 -1.07 -4.46
N GLU A 113 -12.86 -1.41 -5.49
CA GLU A 113 -12.42 -2.32 -6.56
C GLU A 113 -11.26 -1.73 -7.37
N MET A 114 -11.31 -0.44 -7.72
CA MET A 114 -10.22 0.21 -8.47
C MET A 114 -8.93 0.22 -7.65
N VAL A 115 -9.01 0.64 -6.37
CA VAL A 115 -7.85 0.71 -5.47
C VAL A 115 -7.28 -0.68 -5.22
N LEU A 116 -8.14 -1.68 -4.98
CA LEU A 116 -7.73 -3.07 -4.84
C LEU A 116 -7.02 -3.57 -6.10
N THR A 117 -7.56 -3.27 -7.28
CA THR A 117 -6.95 -3.64 -8.57
C THR A 117 -5.55 -3.08 -8.71
N PHE A 118 -5.37 -1.80 -8.37
CA PHE A 118 -4.07 -1.14 -8.41
C PHE A 118 -3.08 -1.80 -7.43
N LEU A 119 -3.51 -2.04 -6.18
CA LEU A 119 -2.66 -2.67 -5.17
C LEU A 119 -2.27 -4.10 -5.53
N LEU A 120 -3.20 -4.91 -6.04
CA LEU A 120 -2.90 -6.28 -6.47
C LEU A 120 -1.89 -6.30 -7.64
N ALA A 121 -1.92 -5.30 -8.53
CA ALA A 121 -0.96 -5.16 -9.60
C ALA A 121 0.45 -4.90 -9.05
N ILE A 122 0.61 -3.88 -8.19
CA ILE A 122 1.94 -3.47 -7.70
C ILE A 122 2.51 -4.37 -6.59
N SER A 123 1.66 -5.05 -5.82
CA SER A 123 2.09 -5.85 -4.65
C SER A 123 2.84 -7.14 -5.02
N HIS A 124 2.60 -7.63 -6.23
CA HIS A 124 3.05 -8.94 -6.71
C HIS A 124 3.50 -8.93 -8.18
N ASP A 125 3.65 -7.74 -8.81
CA ASP A 125 3.90 -7.62 -10.26
C ASP A 125 2.90 -8.43 -11.11
N ASN A 126 1.62 -8.42 -10.68
CA ASN A 126 0.58 -9.16 -11.37
C ASN A 126 0.30 -8.56 -12.74
N LYS A 127 0.25 -9.42 -13.76
CA LYS A 127 -0.09 -8.98 -15.12
C LYS A 127 -1.56 -8.63 -15.20
N ILE A 128 -1.87 -7.56 -15.95
CA ILE A 128 -3.24 -7.06 -16.17
C ILE A 128 -4.19 -8.19 -16.63
N ARG A 129 -3.69 -9.10 -17.48
CA ARG A 129 -4.47 -10.25 -17.97
C ARG A 129 -4.86 -11.23 -16.84
N SER A 130 -3.97 -11.48 -15.90
CA SER A 130 -4.26 -12.34 -14.73
C SER A 130 -5.31 -11.67 -13.84
N LEU A 131 -5.14 -10.39 -13.54
CA LEU A 131 -6.11 -9.62 -12.74
C LEU A 131 -7.49 -9.54 -13.40
N ALA A 132 -7.54 -9.46 -14.73
CA ALA A 132 -8.79 -9.48 -15.48
C ALA A 132 -9.58 -10.79 -15.27
N VAL A 133 -8.87 -11.92 -15.22
CA VAL A 133 -9.47 -13.23 -14.91
C VAL A 133 -9.94 -13.28 -13.46
N ASP A 134 -9.08 -12.88 -12.52
CA ASP A 134 -9.37 -12.95 -11.08
C ASP A 134 -10.55 -12.05 -10.67
N LEU A 135 -10.64 -10.85 -11.23
CA LEU A 135 -11.69 -9.87 -10.90
C LEU A 135 -12.89 -9.95 -11.85
N ARG A 136 -12.91 -10.90 -12.79
CA ARG A 136 -13.97 -11.04 -13.81
C ARG A 136 -14.25 -9.72 -14.56
N ARG A 137 -13.18 -9.01 -14.93
CA ARG A 137 -13.22 -7.74 -15.66
C ARG A 137 -12.53 -7.86 -17.01
N SER A 138 -12.90 -6.98 -17.94
CA SER A 138 -12.10 -6.80 -19.15
C SER A 138 -10.73 -6.24 -18.78
N THR A 139 -9.70 -6.57 -19.56
CA THR A 139 -8.36 -5.99 -19.42
C THR A 139 -8.38 -4.47 -19.52
N GLU A 140 -9.25 -3.92 -20.37
CA GLU A 140 -9.46 -2.48 -20.50
C GLU A 140 -9.98 -1.85 -19.20
N THR A 141 -10.91 -2.50 -18.50
CA THR A 141 -11.40 -2.00 -17.20
C THR A 141 -10.30 -2.00 -16.15
N ILE A 142 -9.49 -3.06 -16.09
CA ILE A 142 -8.34 -3.16 -15.17
C ILE A 142 -7.33 -2.05 -15.47
N TYR A 143 -6.96 -1.87 -16.74
CA TYR A 143 -6.03 -0.84 -17.20
C TYR A 143 -6.53 0.57 -16.85
N ARG A 144 -7.79 0.89 -17.16
CA ARG A 144 -8.40 2.19 -16.79
C ARG A 144 -8.42 2.42 -15.28
N SER A 145 -8.76 1.39 -14.51
CA SER A 145 -8.80 1.47 -13.05
C SER A 145 -7.42 1.73 -12.48
N PHE A 146 -6.40 0.99 -12.95
CA PHE A 146 -5.00 1.19 -12.58
C PHE A 146 -4.55 2.64 -12.81
N HIS A 147 -4.74 3.17 -14.03
CA HIS A 147 -4.31 4.54 -14.35
C HIS A 147 -5.12 5.62 -13.64
N ARG A 148 -6.41 5.38 -13.34
CA ARG A 148 -7.22 6.30 -12.54
C ARG A 148 -6.68 6.41 -11.12
N VAL A 149 -6.37 5.28 -10.49
CA VAL A 149 -5.79 5.26 -9.14
C VAL A 149 -4.39 5.86 -9.14
N LEU A 150 -3.54 5.53 -10.12
CA LEU A 150 -2.21 6.13 -10.27
C LEU A 150 -2.29 7.67 -10.32
N ARG A 151 -3.15 8.23 -11.17
CA ARG A 151 -3.32 9.69 -11.26
C ARG A 151 -3.85 10.29 -9.96
N ALA A 152 -4.75 9.59 -9.26
CA ALA A 152 -5.26 10.04 -7.97
C ALA A 152 -4.13 10.07 -6.93
N ILE A 153 -3.29 9.03 -6.86
CA ILE A 153 -2.11 8.98 -5.96
C ILE A 153 -1.13 10.10 -6.29
N LEU A 154 -0.83 10.36 -7.57
CA LEU A 154 0.08 11.43 -7.98
C LEU A 154 -0.41 12.82 -7.56
N ARG A 155 -1.73 13.04 -7.47
CA ARG A 155 -2.29 14.30 -6.92
C ARG A 155 -2.08 14.43 -5.42
N LEU A 156 -1.96 13.32 -4.71
CA LEU A 156 -1.69 13.29 -3.27
C LEU A 156 -0.21 13.53 -2.94
N ASN A 157 0.67 13.74 -3.95
CA ASN A 157 2.11 13.86 -3.74
C ASN A 157 2.46 14.84 -2.61
N ASN A 158 1.83 16.02 -2.58
CA ASN A 158 2.12 17.04 -1.57
C ASN A 158 1.66 16.66 -0.15
N LEU A 159 0.71 15.73 -0.03
CA LEU A 159 0.22 15.23 1.26
C LEU A 159 1.02 14.01 1.74
N LEU A 160 1.47 13.17 0.81
CA LEU A 160 2.21 11.93 1.10
C LEU A 160 3.70 12.18 1.32
N MET A 161 4.29 13.16 0.64
CA MET A 161 5.69 13.53 0.81
C MET A 161 5.86 14.33 2.11
N LYS A 162 6.84 13.93 2.92
CA LYS A 162 7.17 14.61 4.17
C LYS A 162 8.04 15.84 3.93
N LYS A 163 7.75 16.88 4.70
CA LYS A 163 8.68 18.01 4.84
C LYS A 163 9.88 17.55 5.67
N PRO A 164 11.12 17.79 5.21
CA PRO A 164 12.30 17.38 5.95
C PRO A 164 12.48 18.25 7.18
N GLU A 165 12.82 17.63 8.31
CA GLU A 165 13.16 18.30 9.55
C GLU A 165 14.59 17.92 9.96
N PRO A 166 15.46 18.89 10.28
CA PRO A 166 16.83 18.59 10.65
C PRO A 166 16.89 17.91 12.02
N ILE A 167 17.76 16.91 12.12
CA ILE A 167 18.07 16.28 13.41
C ILE A 167 18.69 17.32 14.35
N THR A 168 18.07 17.48 15.52
CA THR A 168 18.53 18.41 16.55
C THR A 168 19.82 17.91 17.22
N ALA A 169 20.61 18.84 17.78
CA ALA A 169 21.85 18.51 18.50
C ALA A 169 21.60 17.61 19.72
N ASP A 170 20.40 17.71 20.29
CA ASP A 170 19.99 17.10 21.55
C ASP A 170 19.26 15.77 21.30
N SER A 171 19.24 15.28 20.05
CA SER A 171 18.53 14.07 19.68
C SER A 171 18.96 12.87 20.53
N THR A 172 17.97 12.20 21.13
CA THR A 172 18.18 11.00 21.94
C THR A 172 18.19 9.72 21.11
N ASP A 173 17.84 9.77 19.83
CA ASP A 173 17.83 8.58 18.97
C ASP A 173 19.27 8.11 18.73
N LYS A 174 19.59 6.92 19.24
CA LYS A 174 20.93 6.33 19.15
C LYS A 174 21.42 6.17 17.71
N ARG A 175 20.51 6.02 16.73
CA ARG A 175 20.84 5.90 15.30
C ARG A 175 21.30 7.22 14.70
N TRP A 176 20.69 8.32 15.13
CA TRP A 176 20.76 9.61 14.43
C TRP A 176 21.42 10.74 15.23
N LYS A 177 21.63 10.58 16.55
CA LYS A 177 22.19 11.61 17.46
C LYS A 177 23.56 12.17 17.05
N TYR A 178 24.32 11.44 16.24
CA TYR A 178 25.62 11.90 15.75
C TYR A 178 25.55 12.72 14.45
N PHE A 179 24.35 12.85 13.86
CA PHE A 179 24.10 13.46 12.57
C PHE A 179 23.29 14.77 12.73
N LYS A 180 23.80 15.70 13.53
CA LYS A 180 23.18 17.02 13.73
C LYS A 180 22.98 17.70 12.35
N ASN A 181 21.82 18.32 12.14
CA ASN A 181 21.39 18.97 10.90
C ASN A 181 21.18 18.04 9.70
N CYS A 182 21.26 16.73 9.88
CA CYS A 182 20.89 15.78 8.84
C CYS A 182 19.37 15.76 8.65
N LEU A 183 18.93 15.79 7.39
CA LEU A 183 17.53 15.79 6.99
C LEU A 183 17.00 14.37 6.67
N GLY A 184 17.92 13.42 6.48
CA GLY A 184 17.62 12.07 6.04
C GLY A 184 18.69 11.50 5.11
N ALA A 185 18.28 10.53 4.29
CA ALA A 185 19.17 9.87 3.35
C ALA A 185 18.57 9.84 1.94
N LEU A 186 19.44 9.83 0.94
CA LEU A 186 19.10 9.62 -0.46
C LEU A 186 19.87 8.45 -1.05
N ASP A 187 19.25 7.78 -2.00
CA ASP A 187 19.88 6.71 -2.76
C ASP A 187 19.26 6.57 -4.16
N GLY A 188 20.07 6.07 -5.09
CA GLY A 188 19.64 5.70 -6.44
C GLY A 188 19.20 4.24 -6.46
N THR A 189 18.10 3.93 -7.12
CA THR A 189 17.63 2.56 -7.32
C THR A 189 17.28 2.30 -8.76
N HIS A 190 17.70 1.14 -9.27
CA HIS A 190 17.40 0.73 -10.64
C HIS A 190 16.16 -0.14 -10.67
N ILE A 191 15.18 0.23 -11.52
CA ILE A 191 13.96 -0.54 -11.75
C ILE A 191 14.00 -1.10 -13.17
N ASP A 192 13.84 -2.42 -13.30
CA ASP A 192 13.82 -3.10 -14.59
C ASP A 192 12.71 -2.58 -15.52
N VAL A 193 13.07 -2.34 -16.77
CA VAL A 193 12.16 -1.89 -17.82
C VAL A 193 12.36 -2.65 -19.12
N ARG A 194 11.38 -2.54 -20.02
CA ARG A 194 11.41 -3.16 -21.36
C ARG A 194 11.17 -2.09 -22.43
N PRO A 195 12.18 -1.24 -22.72
CA PRO A 195 12.09 -0.23 -23.77
C PRO A 195 12.12 -0.87 -25.16
N LEU A 196 11.79 -0.07 -26.18
CA LEU A 196 11.92 -0.47 -27.59
C LEU A 196 13.38 -0.81 -27.91
N LYS A 197 13.60 -1.76 -28.84
CA LYS A 197 14.95 -2.26 -29.18
C LYS A 197 15.95 -1.13 -29.50
N GLU A 198 15.50 -0.12 -30.22
CA GLU A 198 16.28 1.05 -30.65
C GLU A 198 16.75 1.92 -29.48
N GLU A 199 16.03 1.90 -28.35
CA GLU A 199 16.31 2.74 -27.18
C GLU A 199 17.09 2.00 -26.09
N GLN A 200 17.24 0.68 -26.18
CA GLN A 200 17.83 -0.17 -25.13
C GLN A 200 19.21 0.29 -24.67
N THR A 201 20.01 0.88 -25.56
CA THR A 201 21.34 1.41 -25.22
C THR A 201 21.28 2.46 -24.11
N LYS A 202 20.24 3.32 -24.10
CA LYS A 202 20.08 4.38 -23.09
C LYS A 202 19.71 3.83 -21.71
N TYR A 203 18.90 2.77 -21.69
CA TYR A 203 18.41 2.16 -20.45
C TYR A 203 19.38 1.12 -19.88
N ARG A 204 20.50 0.84 -20.54
CA ARG A 204 21.45 -0.18 -20.08
C ARG A 204 22.26 0.34 -18.90
N ASP A 205 22.15 -0.33 -17.76
CA ASP A 205 22.98 -0.05 -16.58
C ASP A 205 24.40 -0.62 -16.72
N ARG A 206 25.22 -0.40 -15.70
CA ARG A 206 26.62 -0.86 -15.66
C ARG A 206 26.75 -2.39 -15.61
N SER A 207 25.70 -3.08 -15.17
CA SER A 207 25.62 -4.54 -15.10
C SER A 207 25.03 -5.18 -16.36
N GLY A 208 24.61 -4.37 -17.34
CA GLY A 208 24.03 -4.81 -18.60
C GLY A 208 22.51 -5.01 -18.57
N HIS A 209 21.83 -4.74 -17.46
CA HIS A 209 20.36 -4.82 -17.38
C HIS A 209 19.71 -3.56 -17.95
N LEU A 210 18.46 -3.67 -18.40
CA LEU A 210 17.68 -2.55 -18.91
C LEU A 210 16.83 -1.98 -17.78
N THR A 211 17.18 -0.80 -17.30
CA THR A 211 16.59 -0.21 -16.11
C THR A 211 16.30 1.29 -16.30
N ILE A 212 15.42 1.83 -15.46
CA ILE A 212 15.37 3.27 -15.17
C ILE A 212 16.05 3.51 -13.82
N ASN A 213 16.78 4.61 -13.70
CA ASN A 213 17.36 5.06 -12.45
C ASN A 213 16.36 5.98 -11.73
N CYS A 214 16.01 5.60 -10.51
CA CYS A 214 15.10 6.33 -9.64
C CYS A 214 15.85 6.84 -8.42
N LEU A 215 15.82 8.15 -8.18
CA LEU A 215 16.33 8.75 -6.95
C LEU A 215 15.22 8.80 -5.90
N GLY A 216 15.46 8.20 -4.73
CA GLY A 216 14.59 8.31 -3.57
C GLY A 216 15.28 9.08 -2.44
N VAL A 217 14.53 9.96 -1.77
CA VAL A 217 14.98 10.69 -0.58
C VAL A 217 14.01 10.44 0.55
N CYS A 218 14.50 10.08 1.72
CA CYS A 218 13.68 9.71 2.86
C CYS A 218 14.15 10.34 4.17
N THR A 219 13.22 10.55 5.10
CA THR A 219 13.50 10.98 6.47
C THR A 219 14.24 9.88 7.25
N PRO A 220 14.79 10.19 8.43
CA PRO A 220 15.30 9.19 9.38
C PRO A 220 14.34 8.04 9.74
N ASN A 221 13.03 8.25 9.54
CA ASN A 221 11.97 7.27 9.79
C ASN A 221 11.50 6.54 8.52
N LEU A 222 12.26 6.63 7.42
CA LEU A 222 11.97 6.00 6.13
C LEU A 222 10.69 6.52 5.45
N GLU A 223 10.30 7.76 5.73
CA GLU A 223 9.19 8.43 5.05
C GLU A 223 9.73 9.22 3.86
N PHE A 224 9.11 9.10 2.69
CA PHE A 224 9.61 9.79 1.49
C PHE A 224 9.48 11.30 1.62
N ILE A 225 10.56 12.00 1.26
CA ILE A 225 10.62 13.47 1.11
C ILE A 225 10.51 13.82 -0.37
N TYR A 226 11.19 13.06 -1.22
CA TYR A 226 11.28 13.30 -2.66
C TYR A 226 11.52 11.99 -3.40
N CYS A 227 10.98 11.88 -4.61
CA CYS A 227 11.22 10.75 -5.50
C CYS A 227 11.26 11.25 -6.95
N LEU A 228 12.26 10.82 -7.71
CA LEU A 228 12.42 11.12 -9.13
C LEU A 228 12.67 9.83 -9.91
N ALA A 229 11.76 9.47 -10.81
CA ALA A 229 11.77 8.20 -11.54
C ALA A 229 11.77 8.42 -13.07
N GLU A 230 12.69 9.24 -13.56
CA GLU A 230 12.69 9.72 -14.96
C GLU A 230 13.98 9.45 -15.74
N TRP A 231 15.04 8.96 -15.10
CA TRP A 231 16.34 8.83 -15.75
C TRP A 231 16.56 7.43 -16.31
N GLU A 232 17.23 7.33 -17.46
CA GLU A 232 17.57 6.04 -18.04
C GLU A 232 18.66 5.33 -17.22
N GLY A 233 18.71 4.00 -17.26
CA GLY A 233 19.65 3.19 -16.46
C GLY A 233 21.13 3.46 -16.71
N SER A 234 21.50 4.06 -17.86
CA SER A 234 22.87 4.49 -18.12
C SER A 234 23.26 5.78 -17.38
N ALA A 235 22.29 6.54 -16.87
CA ALA A 235 22.55 7.80 -16.19
C ALA A 235 23.26 7.58 -14.85
N HIS A 236 24.37 8.30 -14.65
CA HIS A 236 25.07 8.32 -13.37
C HIS A 236 24.24 9.00 -12.28
N ASP A 237 24.30 8.48 -11.06
CA ASP A 237 23.54 8.99 -9.91
C ASP A 237 23.78 10.48 -9.64
N ALA A 238 25.02 10.95 -9.81
CA ALA A 238 25.36 12.37 -9.69
C ALA A 238 24.63 13.25 -10.72
N ARG A 239 24.35 12.75 -11.92
CA ARG A 239 23.55 13.45 -12.93
C ARG A 239 22.08 13.52 -12.51
N VAL A 240 21.54 12.41 -12.01
CA VAL A 240 20.16 12.32 -11.51
C VAL A 240 19.96 13.29 -10.34
N LEU A 241 20.90 13.34 -9.39
CA LEU A 241 20.87 14.27 -8.27
C LEU A 241 20.92 15.73 -8.72
N ARG A 242 21.82 16.06 -9.65
CA ARG A 242 21.91 17.42 -10.19
C ARG A 242 20.61 17.85 -10.89
N ASP A 243 19.97 16.94 -11.61
CA ASP A 243 18.66 17.22 -12.20
C ASP A 243 17.61 17.46 -11.11
N ALA A 244 17.54 16.57 -10.11
CA ALA A 244 16.61 16.70 -9.00
C ALA A 244 16.70 18.06 -8.27
N LEU A 245 17.90 18.62 -8.14
CA LEU A 245 18.13 19.93 -7.53
C LEU A 245 17.69 21.11 -8.40
N ASN A 246 17.78 21.00 -9.72
CA ASN A 246 17.53 22.12 -10.65
C ASN A 246 16.07 22.20 -11.12
N ARG A 247 15.21 21.25 -10.74
CA ARG A 247 13.81 21.26 -11.14
C ARG A 247 13.01 22.33 -10.38
N PRO A 248 11.96 22.91 -10.99
CA PRO A 248 11.12 23.90 -10.32
C PRO A 248 10.48 23.41 -9.00
N ASN A 249 10.14 22.13 -8.94
CA ASN A 249 9.66 21.44 -7.73
C ASN A 249 10.71 20.42 -7.23
N GLY A 250 11.98 20.80 -7.35
CA GLY A 250 13.13 19.96 -7.07
C GLY A 250 13.38 19.70 -5.59
N LEU A 251 14.39 18.87 -5.32
CA LEU A 251 14.88 18.64 -3.97
C LEU A 251 15.52 19.93 -3.43
N VAL A 252 15.08 20.37 -2.25
CA VAL A 252 15.61 21.56 -1.58
C VAL A 252 16.44 21.14 -0.38
N VAL A 253 17.64 21.71 -0.27
CA VAL A 253 18.50 21.55 0.91
C VAL A 253 18.61 22.90 1.61
N PRO A 254 17.98 23.07 2.80
CA PRO A 254 18.15 24.26 3.62
C PRO A 254 19.62 24.51 3.99
N GLU A 255 19.97 25.79 4.16
CA GLU A 255 21.30 26.19 4.57
C GLU A 255 21.72 25.55 5.91
N GLY A 256 22.97 25.10 6.00
CA GLY A 256 23.50 24.42 7.18
C GLY A 256 22.98 22.99 7.42
N CYS A 257 22.13 22.47 6.53
CA CYS A 257 21.59 21.11 6.58
C CYS A 257 22.16 20.23 5.47
N TYR A 258 22.03 18.91 5.60
CA TYR A 258 22.53 17.97 4.59
C TYR A 258 21.75 16.65 4.55
N TYR A 259 21.90 15.92 3.43
CA TYR A 259 21.45 14.54 3.26
C TYR A 259 22.63 13.57 3.29
N LEU A 260 22.43 12.40 3.89
CA LEU A 260 23.35 11.28 3.74
C LEU A 260 23.17 10.62 2.38
N CYS A 261 24.28 10.29 1.74
CA CYS A 261 24.29 9.71 0.40
C CYS A 261 25.17 8.45 0.37
N ASP A 262 24.92 7.57 -0.58
CA ASP A 262 25.80 6.45 -0.88
C ASP A 262 27.19 6.92 -1.38
N SER A 263 28.16 6.01 -1.46
CA SER A 263 29.52 6.35 -1.91
C SER A 263 29.63 6.62 -3.41
N GLY A 264 28.60 6.28 -4.20
CA GLY A 264 28.48 6.61 -5.61
C GLY A 264 28.24 8.10 -5.86
N TYR A 265 27.70 8.82 -4.87
CA TYR A 265 27.63 10.29 -4.87
C TYR A 265 28.98 10.93 -4.50
N GLY A 266 29.15 12.20 -4.87
CA GLY A 266 30.30 13.02 -4.47
C GLY A 266 29.97 13.90 -3.26
N ASN A 267 30.94 14.12 -2.37
CA ASN A 267 30.79 15.13 -1.31
C ASN A 267 30.64 16.52 -1.90
N SER A 268 29.60 17.23 -1.45
CA SER A 268 29.30 18.59 -1.87
C SER A 268 28.45 19.28 -0.79
N PRO A 269 28.39 20.63 -0.77
CA PRO A 269 27.51 21.33 0.17
C PRO A 269 26.09 20.77 0.13
N GLY A 270 25.55 20.39 1.29
CA GLY A 270 24.24 19.76 1.41
C GLY A 270 24.21 18.23 1.26
N PHE A 271 25.32 17.57 0.92
CA PHE A 271 25.39 16.13 0.69
C PHE A 271 26.65 15.50 1.29
N LEU A 272 26.45 14.53 2.18
CA LEU A 272 27.51 13.88 2.93
C LEU A 272 27.57 12.38 2.59
N THR A 273 28.72 11.95 2.10
CA THR A 273 29.02 10.56 1.72
C THR A 273 30.00 9.92 2.72
N PRO A 274 29.95 8.60 2.90
CA PRO A 274 30.90 7.88 3.73
C PRO A 274 32.34 8.07 3.26
N ILE A 275 33.28 8.11 4.21
CA ILE A 275 34.71 8.13 3.88
C ILE A 275 35.07 6.84 3.13
N ARG A 276 35.68 6.98 1.94
CA ARG A 276 36.22 5.85 1.17
C ARG A 276 37.52 5.36 1.87
N GLY A 277 37.44 4.24 2.60
CA GLY A 277 38.51 3.71 3.47
C GLY A 277 38.21 2.28 3.97
N PRO A 278 38.98 1.70 4.93
CA PRO A 278 38.84 0.30 5.29
C PRO A 278 37.41 -0.02 5.73
N ARG A 279 36.88 -1.11 5.17
CA ARG A 279 35.49 -1.56 5.34
C ARG A 279 35.18 -1.72 6.82
N TYR A 280 34.18 -1.00 7.30
CA TYR A 280 33.56 -1.30 8.59
C TYR A 280 32.77 -2.59 8.43
N HIS A 281 33.29 -3.68 9.01
CA HIS A 281 32.56 -4.94 9.07
C HIS A 281 31.38 -4.84 10.04
N ILE A 282 30.37 -5.66 9.75
CA ILE A 282 28.99 -5.66 10.22
C ILE A 282 28.82 -5.92 11.74
N ASP A 283 29.91 -6.07 12.48
CA ASP A 283 29.95 -6.49 13.88
C ASP A 283 29.54 -5.40 14.88
N VAL A 284 29.43 -4.13 14.46
CA VAL A 284 29.04 -3.00 15.33
C VAL A 284 27.54 -2.98 15.66
N TRP A 285 26.71 -3.76 14.96
CA TRP A 285 25.30 -3.94 15.34
C TRP A 285 25.12 -4.94 16.49
N GLY A 286 26.17 -5.69 16.85
CA GLY A 286 26.25 -6.60 17.98
C GLY A 286 26.88 -5.98 19.23
N GLY A 287 26.24 -4.98 19.82
CA GLY A 287 26.34 -4.70 21.27
C GLY A 287 27.64 -4.12 21.84
N ALA A 288 28.72 -3.87 21.09
CA ALA A 288 29.94 -3.30 21.67
C ALA A 288 30.58 -2.19 20.83
N ALA A 289 30.92 -1.09 21.51
CA ALA A 289 31.74 0.05 21.08
C ALA A 289 31.10 1.10 20.15
N ALA A 290 30.15 1.86 20.71
CA ALA A 290 29.73 3.17 20.22
C ALA A 290 30.77 4.29 20.49
N THR A 291 32.07 4.02 20.27
CA THR A 291 33.16 4.98 20.57
C THR A 291 33.79 5.59 19.31
N ASN A 292 33.51 5.04 18.12
CA ASN A 292 34.17 5.47 16.86
C ASN A 292 33.28 6.23 15.86
N CYS A 293 32.00 6.50 16.15
CA CYS A 293 31.10 7.18 15.20
C CYS A 293 31.54 8.61 14.82
N ARG A 294 32.38 9.28 15.63
CA ARG A 294 32.88 10.64 15.34
C ARG A 294 33.89 10.73 14.20
N ARG A 295 34.48 9.61 13.73
CA ARG A 295 35.48 9.59 12.64
C ARG A 295 34.93 9.11 11.29
N VAL A 296 33.62 8.92 11.14
CA VAL A 296 33.04 8.14 10.03
C VAL A 296 32.57 9.03 8.86
N LEU A 297 32.51 10.34 9.05
CA LEU A 297 32.06 11.29 8.04
C LEU A 297 33.01 12.49 8.01
N GLN A 298 33.19 13.09 6.83
CA GLN A 298 33.93 14.36 6.66
C GLN A 298 33.18 15.53 7.33
N LEU A 299 33.12 15.54 8.66
CA LEU A 299 32.54 16.64 9.43
C LEU A 299 33.53 17.79 9.65
N GLU A 300 34.78 17.67 9.20
CA GLU A 300 35.83 18.66 9.50
C GLU A 300 36.18 19.63 8.35
N THR A 301 35.49 19.61 7.19
CA THR A 301 35.86 20.48 6.06
C THR A 301 34.74 21.28 5.39
N CYS A 302 33.51 21.28 5.91
CA CYS A 302 32.40 22.07 5.32
C CYS A 302 32.07 23.37 6.09
N SER A 303 33.01 23.88 6.87
CA SER A 303 32.96 25.19 7.52
C SER A 303 34.16 25.99 7.04
N GLY A 304 33.97 26.66 5.91
CA GLY A 304 34.91 27.56 5.25
C GLY A 304 34.19 28.32 4.15
#